data_AF-A0A388QU73-F1
#
_entry.id   AF-A0A388QU73-F1
#
_cell.length_a   1.000
_cell.length_b   1.000
_cell.length_c   1.000
_cell.angle_alpha   90.00
_cell.angle_beta   90.00
_cell.angle_gamma   90.00
#
_symmetry.space_group_name_H-M   'P 1'
#
loop_
_entity.id
_entity.type
_entity.pdbx_description
1 polymer ?
#
loop_
_entity_poly.entity_id
_entity_poly.type
_entity_poly.pdbx_seq_one_letter_code
_entity_poly.pdbx_strand_id
1 'polypeptide(L)'
;MTVPVINRSYQDPRILRRPLELGVKVIAAHSSGNSHFFDQNYFGELLKLMDEFPHLYADTSALNSPVRSGVLKQVLAAGRPGRFLHGSDYPVPVGALWVRLRGLITGAQRRDAGRIDNLIERDAFLKRSMGFAEGHFTQLGEILRPL
;
A
#
# COMPACT_ATOMS: atom_id res chain seq x y z
N MET A 1 8.88 4.84 13.15
CA MET A 1 10.11 5.18 12.40
C MET A 1 10.20 4.20 11.25
N THR A 2 10.45 4.64 10.02
CA THR A 2 10.70 3.73 8.88
C THR A 2 12.21 3.49 8.76
N VAL A 3 12.61 2.41 8.08
CA VAL A 3 14.02 2.11 7.83
C VAL A 3 14.68 3.14 6.88
N PRO A 4 15.99 3.39 7.01
CA PRO A 4 16.70 4.31 6.12
C PRO A 4 16.76 3.76 4.68
N VAL A 5 16.72 4.67 3.71
CA VAL A 5 16.93 4.32 2.30
C VAL A 5 18.43 4.15 2.06
N ILE A 6 18.88 2.90 1.88
CA ILE A 6 20.29 2.58 1.66
C ILE A 6 20.69 2.78 0.18
N ASN A 7 19.80 2.45 -0.76
CA ASN A 7 20.03 2.66 -2.18
C ASN A 7 18.75 3.07 -2.91
N ARG A 8 18.76 4.26 -3.52
CA ARG A 8 17.62 4.82 -4.26
C ARG A 8 17.36 4.13 -5.58
N SER A 9 18.36 3.46 -6.18
CA SER A 9 18.16 2.72 -7.43
C SER A 9 17.16 1.58 -7.29
N TYR A 10 16.88 1.14 -6.06
CA TYR A 10 15.92 0.07 -5.78
C TYR A 10 14.49 0.56 -5.51
N GLN A 11 14.24 1.87 -5.57
CA GLN A 11 12.89 2.42 -5.39
C GLN A 11 12.02 2.32 -6.64
N ASP A 12 12.64 2.22 -7.81
CA ASP A 12 11.93 2.15 -9.09
C ASP A 12 11.43 0.72 -9.35
N PRO A 13 10.12 0.48 -9.47
CA PRO A 13 9.57 -0.86 -9.65
C PRO A 13 10.00 -1.51 -10.98
N ARG A 14 10.53 -0.75 -11.95
CA ARG A 14 11.02 -1.30 -13.23
C ARG A 14 12.15 -2.31 -13.06
N ILE A 15 12.90 -2.26 -11.95
CA ILE A 15 13.88 -3.30 -11.62
C ILE A 15 13.25 -4.68 -11.43
N LEU A 16 11.95 -4.73 -11.09
CA LEU A 16 11.21 -5.97 -10.87
C LEU A 16 10.89 -6.69 -12.18
N ARG A 17 11.09 -6.05 -13.35
CA ARG A 17 10.84 -6.68 -14.65
C ARG A 17 11.57 -8.00 -14.81
N ARG A 18 12.85 -8.07 -14.44
CA ARG A 18 13.63 -9.30 -14.61
C ARG A 18 13.07 -10.49 -13.82
N PRO A 19 12.80 -10.39 -12.50
CA PRO A 19 12.13 -11.50 -11.80
C PRO A 19 10.74 -11.81 -12.35
N LEU A 20 9.97 -10.81 -12.80
CA LEU A 20 8.66 -11.03 -13.42
C LEU A 20 8.74 -11.82 -14.74
N GLU A 21 9.70 -11.50 -15.61
CA GLU A 21 9.96 -12.25 -16.85
C GLU A 21 10.34 -13.71 -16.58
N LEU A 22 10.94 -13.98 -15.42
CA LEU A 22 11.27 -15.33 -14.95
C LEU A 22 10.09 -16.05 -14.29
N GLY A 23 8.91 -15.43 -14.23
CA GLY A 23 7.69 -15.99 -13.66
C GLY A 23 7.63 -15.93 -12.13
N VAL A 24 8.50 -15.16 -11.48
CA VAL A 24 8.48 -14.99 -10.03
C VAL A 24 7.24 -14.19 -9.64
N LYS A 25 6.43 -14.70 -8.71
CA LYS A 25 5.34 -13.92 -8.11
C LYS A 25 5.93 -12.83 -7.22
N VAL A 26 5.64 -11.57 -7.51
CA VAL A 26 6.24 -10.41 -6.82
C VAL A 26 5.14 -9.59 -6.12
N ILE A 27 5.42 -9.16 -4.88
CA ILE A 27 4.62 -8.17 -4.16
C ILE A 27 5.51 -6.93 -3.96
N ALA A 28 5.22 -5.85 -4.69
CA ALA A 28 5.94 -4.59 -4.55
C ALA A 28 5.53 -3.87 -3.26
N ALA A 29 6.52 -3.44 -2.47
CA ALA A 29 6.27 -2.77 -1.21
C ALA A 29 5.63 -1.39 -1.41
N HIS A 30 4.70 -1.04 -0.53
CA HIS A 30 4.12 0.29 -0.36
C HIS A 30 3.48 0.86 -1.63
N SER A 31 2.99 -0.01 -2.51
CA SER A 31 2.44 0.37 -3.82
C SER A 31 3.39 1.25 -4.64
N SER A 32 4.72 1.13 -4.45
CA SER A 32 5.72 1.99 -5.12
C SER A 32 5.48 3.50 -4.93
N GLY A 33 4.80 3.87 -3.84
CA GLY A 33 4.57 5.27 -3.46
C GLY A 33 5.84 5.92 -2.91
N ASN A 34 5.91 7.24 -3.00
CA ASN A 34 7.01 8.02 -2.46
C ASN A 34 7.07 7.94 -0.94
N SER A 35 8.27 7.77 -0.38
CA SER A 35 8.47 7.64 1.07
C SER A 35 8.68 8.99 1.76
N HIS A 36 9.29 9.95 1.06
CA HIS A 36 9.48 11.33 1.49
C HIS A 36 8.86 12.32 0.47
N PHE A 37 8.68 13.57 0.88
CA PHE A 37 8.04 14.60 0.04
C PHE A 37 8.74 14.83 -1.30
N PHE A 38 10.06 14.65 -1.35
CA PHE A 38 10.88 14.84 -2.55
C PHE A 38 11.27 13.52 -3.24
N ASP A 39 10.80 12.38 -2.71
CA ASP A 39 11.01 11.11 -3.38
C ASP A 39 10.07 11.02 -4.59
N GLN A 40 10.54 10.41 -5.67
CA GLN A 40 9.73 10.14 -6.83
C GLN A 40 8.59 9.17 -6.46
N ASN A 41 7.40 9.44 -6.99
CA ASN A 41 6.27 8.52 -6.90
C ASN A 41 6.27 7.64 -8.15
N TYR A 42 6.45 6.32 -7.97
CA TYR A 42 6.51 5.36 -9.05
C TYR A 42 5.20 4.57 -9.23
N PHE A 43 4.11 4.97 -8.60
CA PHE A 43 2.82 4.27 -8.70
C PHE A 43 2.36 4.08 -10.15
N GLY A 44 2.56 5.09 -11.03
CA GLY A 44 2.23 4.95 -12.44
C GLY A 44 3.04 3.90 -13.18
N GLU A 45 4.35 3.78 -12.87
CA GLU A 45 5.21 2.74 -13.45
C GLU A 45 4.85 1.35 -12.92
N LEU A 46 4.45 1.25 -11.64
CA LEU A 46 3.91 0.03 -11.07
C LEU A 46 2.66 -0.44 -11.82
N LEU A 47 1.72 0.46 -12.15
CA LEU A 47 0.52 0.10 -12.90
C LEU A 47 0.84 -0.43 -14.30
N LYS A 48 1.77 0.21 -15.02
CA LYS A 48 2.24 -0.27 -16.33
C LYS A 48 2.78 -1.70 -16.24
N LEU A 49 3.63 -1.97 -15.25
CA LEU A 49 4.16 -3.32 -15.02
C LEU A 49 3.05 -4.31 -14.62
N MET A 50 2.05 -3.90 -13.84
CA MET A 50 0.93 -4.77 -13.49
C MET A 50 0.08 -5.16 -14.70
N ASP A 51 -0.02 -4.27 -15.69
CA ASP A 51 -0.74 -4.55 -16.95
C ASP A 51 0.03 -5.55 -17.82
N GLU A 52 1.36 -5.51 -17.76
CA GLU A 52 2.23 -6.43 -18.48
C GLU A 52 2.38 -7.79 -17.78
N PHE A 53 2.43 -7.81 -16.44
CA PHE A 53 2.76 -9.00 -15.65
C PHE A 53 1.65 -9.39 -14.67
N PRO A 54 0.85 -10.43 -14.99
CA PRO A 54 -0.29 -10.84 -14.17
C PRO A 54 0.10 -11.54 -12.86
N HIS A 55 1.38 -11.65 -12.53
CA HIS A 55 1.86 -12.17 -11.24
C HIS A 55 2.57 -11.08 -10.41
N LEU A 56 2.44 -9.81 -10.81
CA LEU A 56 2.80 -8.65 -9.99
C LEU A 56 1.60 -8.21 -9.13
N TYR A 57 1.89 -7.98 -7.86
CA TYR A 57 1.00 -7.45 -6.84
C TYR A 57 1.72 -6.31 -6.12
N ALA A 58 1.01 -5.57 -5.29
CA ALA A 58 1.62 -4.62 -4.37
C ALA A 58 0.90 -4.59 -3.03
N ASP A 59 1.59 -4.23 -1.96
CA ASP A 59 0.96 -4.03 -0.65
C ASP A 59 0.54 -2.57 -0.42
N THR A 60 -0.27 -2.36 0.62
CA THR A 60 -0.65 -1.04 1.13
C THR A 60 -0.01 -0.72 2.49
N SER A 61 1.15 -1.32 2.76
CA SER A 61 1.94 -1.15 3.98
C SER A 61 2.35 0.30 4.21
N ALA A 62 2.22 0.80 5.43
CA ALA A 62 2.59 2.16 5.87
C ALA A 62 1.94 3.33 5.09
N LEU A 63 0.89 3.06 4.31
CA LEU A 63 0.23 4.10 3.53
C LEU A 63 -0.59 5.07 4.39
N ASN A 64 -0.98 4.70 5.61
CA ASN A 64 -1.61 5.60 6.59
C ASN A 64 -0.61 6.55 7.29
N SER A 65 0.43 6.98 6.59
CA SER A 65 1.46 7.92 7.06
C SER A 65 1.38 9.27 6.32
N PRO A 66 2.02 10.35 6.84
CA PRO A 66 1.86 11.70 6.29
C PRO A 66 2.11 11.81 4.79
N VAL A 67 3.26 11.31 4.33
CA VAL A 67 3.67 11.38 2.93
C VAL A 67 2.95 10.33 2.11
N ARG A 68 3.06 9.04 2.50
CA ARG A 68 2.59 7.90 1.69
C ARG A 68 1.08 7.85 1.51
N SER A 69 0.31 8.52 2.39
CA SER A 69 -1.16 8.60 2.25
C SER A 69 -1.63 9.22 0.93
N GLY A 70 -0.75 9.93 0.20
CA GLY A 70 -1.05 10.44 -1.14
C GLY A 70 -1.37 9.34 -2.16
N VAL A 71 -0.80 8.14 -2.01
CA VAL A 71 -1.00 7.03 -2.97
C VAL A 71 -2.30 6.25 -2.71
N LEU A 72 -2.89 6.33 -1.52
CA LEU A 72 -4.13 5.59 -1.18
C LEU A 72 -5.29 5.91 -2.13
N LYS A 73 -5.44 7.19 -2.51
CA LYS A 73 -6.43 7.59 -3.53
C LYS A 73 -6.17 6.92 -4.87
N GLN A 74 -4.91 6.82 -5.26
CA GLN A 74 -4.52 6.24 -6.54
C GLN A 74 -4.78 4.73 -6.54
N VAL A 75 -4.46 4.05 -5.43
CA VAL A 75 -4.77 2.63 -5.22
C VAL A 75 -6.27 2.36 -5.35
N LEU A 76 -7.12 3.15 -4.68
CA LEU A 76 -8.58 2.99 -4.75
C LEU A 76 -9.12 3.26 -6.16
N ALA A 77 -8.54 4.21 -6.89
CA ALA A 77 -8.95 4.57 -8.24
C ALA A 77 -8.33 3.67 -9.33
N ALA A 78 -7.37 2.80 -8.99
CA ALA A 78 -6.59 2.06 -9.98
C ALA A 78 -7.38 0.99 -10.73
N GLY A 79 -8.60 0.63 -10.31
CA GLY A 79 -9.44 -0.33 -11.04
C GLY A 79 -8.82 -1.73 -11.21
N ARG A 80 -7.91 -2.14 -10.31
CA ARG A 80 -7.21 -3.42 -10.33
C ARG A 80 -7.56 -4.25 -9.08
N PRO A 81 -8.80 -4.76 -8.99
CA PRO A 81 -9.23 -5.54 -7.84
C PRO A 81 -8.32 -6.75 -7.63
N GLY A 82 -7.92 -6.98 -6.37
CA GLY A 82 -7.05 -8.08 -5.98
C GLY A 82 -5.56 -7.94 -6.34
N ARG A 83 -5.15 -6.81 -6.93
CA ARG A 83 -3.71 -6.52 -7.16
C ARG A 83 -3.04 -5.79 -5.99
N PHE A 84 -3.84 -5.17 -5.13
CA PHE A 84 -3.37 -4.47 -3.94
C PHE A 84 -3.75 -5.26 -2.70
N LEU A 85 -2.75 -5.61 -1.89
CA LEU A 85 -2.88 -6.49 -0.72
C LEU A 85 -2.68 -5.69 0.57
N HIS A 86 -3.37 -6.09 1.62
CA HIS A 86 -3.21 -5.48 2.91
C HIS A 86 -1.86 -5.88 3.51
N GLY A 87 -1.08 -4.87 3.91
CA GLY A 87 -0.02 -5.00 4.88
C GLY A 87 -0.06 -3.81 5.83
N SER A 88 0.25 -4.03 7.11
CA SER A 88 0.21 -2.98 8.14
C SER A 88 1.52 -2.19 8.22
N ASP A 89 2.65 -2.84 7.93
CA ASP A 89 4.01 -2.35 8.20
C ASP A 89 4.27 -2.09 9.69
N TYR A 90 3.68 -2.88 10.58
CA TYR A 90 3.94 -2.73 12.02
C TYR A 90 5.45 -2.82 12.31
N PRO A 91 6.04 -1.90 13.10
CA PRO A 91 5.41 -0.92 14.01
C PRO A 91 5.34 0.52 13.46
N VAL A 92 5.21 0.73 12.15
CA VAL A 92 5.07 2.08 11.57
C VAL A 92 3.81 2.78 12.12
N PRO A 93 3.91 4.05 12.58
CA PRO A 93 2.76 4.78 13.10
C PRO A 93 1.65 4.96 12.08
N VAL A 94 0.41 4.77 12.53
CA VAL A 94 -0.82 4.87 11.73
C VAL A 94 -1.57 6.14 12.12
N GLY A 95 -1.71 7.08 11.18
CA GLY A 95 -2.29 8.40 11.42
C GLY A 95 -3.55 8.67 10.59
N ALA A 96 -4.69 8.89 11.26
CA ALA A 96 -5.97 9.18 10.62
C ALA A 96 -6.11 10.64 10.11
N LEU A 97 -5.27 11.57 10.59
CA LEU A 97 -5.33 12.99 10.20
C LEU A 97 -5.11 13.18 8.70
N TRP A 98 -4.05 12.58 8.15
CA TRP A 98 -3.64 12.83 6.76
C TRP A 98 -4.62 12.23 5.76
N VAL A 99 -5.13 11.04 6.03
CA VAL A 99 -6.18 10.43 5.20
C VAL A 99 -7.51 11.17 5.30
N ARG A 100 -7.83 11.76 6.46
CA ARG A 100 -8.96 12.69 6.60
C ARG A 100 -8.78 13.97 5.78
N LEU A 101 -7.60 14.60 5.83
CA LEU A 101 -7.29 15.80 5.03
C LEU A 101 -7.35 15.50 3.52
N ARG A 102 -7.13 14.25 3.12
CA ARG A 102 -7.32 13.80 1.74
C ARG A 102 -8.78 13.49 1.41
N GLY A 103 -9.72 13.57 2.35
CA GLY A 103 -11.12 13.25 2.11
C GLY A 103 -11.38 11.75 1.89
N LEU A 104 -10.46 10.89 2.33
CA LEU A 104 -10.63 9.43 2.22
C LEU A 104 -11.52 8.85 3.34
N ILE A 105 -11.68 9.59 4.44
CA ILE A 105 -12.54 9.23 5.57
C ILE A 105 -13.31 10.45 6.08
N THR A 106 -14.38 10.19 6.83
CA THR A 106 -15.17 11.19 7.54
C THR A 106 -14.51 11.63 8.86
N GLY A 107 -15.02 12.72 9.45
CA GLY A 107 -14.58 13.16 10.77
C GLY A 107 -14.93 12.17 11.88
N ALA A 108 -16.06 11.45 11.77
CA ALA A 108 -16.46 10.42 12.72
C ALA A 108 -15.49 9.23 12.68
N GLN A 109 -15.23 8.68 11.49
CA GLN A 109 -14.26 7.59 11.30
C GLN A 109 -12.87 7.97 11.81
N ARG A 110 -12.43 9.23 11.63
CA ARG A 110 -11.17 9.69 12.22
C ARG A 110 -11.17 9.59 13.76
N ARG A 111 -12.26 10.01 14.41
CA ARG A 111 -12.37 9.93 15.88
C ARG A 111 -12.37 8.48 16.34
N ASP A 112 -13.09 7.61 15.65
CA ASP A 112 -13.15 6.18 15.99
C ASP A 112 -11.79 5.50 15.81
N ALA A 113 -11.07 5.78 14.73
CA ALA A 113 -9.69 5.31 14.54
C ALA A 113 -8.75 5.77 15.66
N GLY A 114 -8.99 6.95 16.25
CA GLY A 114 -8.21 7.47 17.37
C GLY A 114 -8.41 6.72 18.70
N ARG A 115 -9.46 5.90 18.81
CA ARG A 115 -9.76 5.07 19.98
C ARG A 115 -9.16 3.66 19.90
N ILE A 116 -8.61 3.28 18.75
CA ILE A 116 -8.05 1.95 18.52
C ILE A 116 -6.55 2.01 18.84
N ASP A 117 -6.11 1.41 19.94
CA ASP A 117 -4.69 1.44 20.33
C ASP A 117 -3.82 0.52 19.49
N ASN A 118 -4.36 -0.61 19.06
CA ASN A 118 -3.66 -1.56 18.21
C ASN A 118 -3.43 -0.96 16.81
N LEU A 119 -2.16 -0.76 16.42
CA LEU A 119 -1.82 -0.14 15.15
C LEU A 119 -2.24 -0.97 13.93
N ILE A 120 -2.17 -2.31 14.03
CA ILE A 120 -2.59 -3.22 12.95
C ILE A 120 -4.10 -3.08 12.74
N GLU A 121 -4.87 -3.13 13.83
CA GLU A 121 -6.32 -2.96 13.81
C GLU A 121 -6.71 -1.57 13.29
N ARG A 122 -6.02 -0.52 13.76
CA ARG A 122 -6.27 0.87 13.33
C ARG A 122 -6.04 1.04 11.83
N ASP A 123 -4.97 0.46 11.29
CA ASP A 123 -4.66 0.50 9.86
C ASP A 123 -5.75 -0.20 9.03
N ALA A 124 -6.17 -1.40 9.47
CA ALA A 124 -7.24 -2.15 8.84
C ALA A 124 -8.58 -1.41 8.90
N PHE A 125 -8.94 -0.84 10.05
CA PHE A 125 -10.15 -0.03 10.23
C PHE A 125 -10.18 1.17 9.28
N LEU A 126 -9.05 1.89 9.17
CA LEU A 126 -8.93 3.02 8.25
C LEU A 126 -9.12 2.57 6.80
N LYS A 127 -8.44 1.52 6.34
CA LYS A 127 -8.58 1.01 4.97
C LYS A 127 -10.00 0.56 4.68
N ARG A 128 -10.66 -0.16 5.60
CA ARG A 128 -12.09 -0.51 5.48
C ARG A 128 -12.97 0.74 5.35
N SER A 129 -12.72 1.74 6.19
CA SER A 129 -13.46 3.02 6.18
C SER A 129 -13.33 3.80 4.87
N MET A 130 -12.24 3.61 4.11
CA MET A 130 -12.02 4.21 2.79
C MET A 130 -12.70 3.46 1.65
N GLY A 131 -13.22 2.24 1.90
CA GLY A 131 -13.86 1.41 0.89
C GLY A 131 -12.97 0.34 0.25
N PHE A 132 -11.84 -0.03 0.87
CA PHE A 132 -11.11 -1.22 0.42
C PHE A 132 -11.98 -2.48 0.57
N ALA A 133 -12.10 -3.26 -0.50
CA ALA A 133 -12.89 -4.48 -0.53
C ALA A 133 -12.31 -5.57 0.40
N GLU A 134 -13.13 -6.53 0.82
CA GLU A 134 -12.71 -7.63 1.71
C GLU A 134 -11.49 -8.41 1.17
N GLY A 135 -11.47 -8.67 -0.14
CA GLY A 135 -10.36 -9.35 -0.81
C GLY A 135 -9.00 -8.68 -0.60
N HIS A 136 -8.96 -7.36 -0.36
CA HIS A 136 -7.73 -6.66 0.01
C HIS A 136 -7.07 -7.26 1.25
N PHE A 137 -7.88 -7.72 2.21
CA PHE A 137 -7.43 -8.22 3.51
C PHE A 137 -7.20 -9.73 3.54
N THR A 138 -7.82 -10.49 2.64
CA THR A 138 -7.85 -11.96 2.70
C THR A 138 -7.03 -12.65 1.61
N GLN A 139 -6.85 -12.03 0.44
CA GLN A 139 -6.24 -12.68 -0.73
C GLN A 139 -4.75 -13.03 -0.55
N LEU A 140 -4.07 -12.43 0.42
CA LEU A 140 -2.65 -12.73 0.66
C LEU A 140 -2.42 -14.24 0.90
N GLY A 141 -3.35 -14.92 1.58
CA GLY A 141 -3.25 -16.36 1.84
C GLY A 141 -3.23 -17.22 0.57
N GLU A 142 -3.95 -16.82 -0.47
CA GLU A 142 -4.01 -17.51 -1.78
C GLU A 142 -2.80 -17.18 -2.67
N ILE A 143 -2.20 -16.01 -2.44
CA ILE A 143 -1.09 -15.50 -3.23
C ILE A 143 0.23 -16.09 -2.73
N LEU A 144 0.40 -16.18 -1.42
CA LEU A 144 1.58 -16.82 -0.84
C LEU A 144 1.57 -18.31 -1.16
N ARG A 145 2.75 -18.92 -1.16
CA ARG A 145 2.88 -20.35 -1.40
C ARG A 145 2.13 -21.10 -0.28
N PRO A 146 1.26 -22.08 -0.60
CA PRO A 146 0.72 -22.98 0.41
C PRO A 146 1.89 -23.63 1.17
N LEU A 147 1.79 -23.64 2.50
CA LEU A 147 2.74 -24.34 3.37
C LEU A 147 2.54 -25.85 3.28
#